data_AF-A0A917EVW7-F1
#
_entry.id   AF-A0A917EVW7-F1
#
_cell.length_a   1.000
_cell.length_b   1.000
_cell.length_c   1.000
_cell.angle_alpha   90.00
_cell.angle_beta   90.00
_cell.angle_gamma   90.00
#
_symmetry.space_group_name_H-M   'P 1'
#
loop_
_entity.id
_entity.type
_entity.pdbx_description
1 polymer ?
#
loop_
_entity_poly.entity_id
_entity_poly.type
_entity_poly.pdbx_seq_one_letter_code
_entity_poly.pdbx_strand_id
1 'polypeptide(L)'
;MYKKIFGFLAALISVLIIGFGVLIFVDLMDEDTPASSAGEDKQEENENEEVHEVSELSDKKFEENESEDLNPFGDAAAPSEMRDADFQEYIHKMSHQKVEANDKWGFYKITEERINWLSSALNKAELSHKDIYERILNKWAQGDFSTVDEDHNEMWSLQGGNVGKATGILSESEEEQYINSAD
;
A
#
# COMPACT_ATOMS: atom_id res chain seq x y z
N MET A 1 10.96 29.87 44.09
CA MET A 1 11.42 30.60 42.89
C MET A 1 10.87 30.06 41.57
N TYR A 2 10.41 28.79 41.52
CA TYR A 2 9.83 28.13 40.34
C TYR A 2 8.47 28.69 39.88
N LYS A 3 7.65 29.25 40.78
CA LYS A 3 6.34 29.83 40.41
C LYS A 3 6.43 31.06 39.50
N LYS A 4 7.52 31.83 39.58
CA LYS A 4 7.76 32.99 38.68
C LYS A 4 8.29 32.57 37.31
N ILE A 5 9.06 31.47 37.26
CA ILE A 5 9.64 30.92 36.03
C ILE A 5 8.54 30.24 35.17
N PHE A 6 7.59 29.55 35.81
CA PHE A 6 6.46 28.92 35.11
C PHE A 6 5.52 29.96 34.44
N GLY A 7 5.33 31.13 35.06
CA GLY A 7 4.54 32.21 34.47
C GLY A 7 5.19 32.83 33.23
N PHE A 8 6.51 32.95 33.20
CA PHE A 8 7.24 33.45 32.02
C PHE A 8 7.25 32.43 30.87
N LEU A 9 7.38 31.14 31.18
CA LEU A 9 7.37 30.08 30.17
C LEU A 9 5.99 29.94 29.49
N ALA A 10 4.91 30.02 30.29
CA ALA A 10 3.54 29.97 29.76
C ALA A 10 3.21 31.20 28.89
N ALA A 11 3.68 32.39 29.26
CA ALA A 11 3.53 33.60 28.46
C ALA A 11 4.26 33.49 27.11
N LEU A 12 5.47 32.91 27.09
CA LEU A 12 6.26 32.75 25.87
C LEU A 12 5.64 31.72 24.91
N ILE A 13 5.09 30.62 25.44
CA ILE A 13 4.34 29.62 24.65
C ILE A 13 3.06 30.24 24.07
N SER A 14 2.34 31.06 24.83
CA SER A 14 1.12 31.72 24.31
C SER A 14 1.40 32.70 23.16
N VAL A 15 2.52 33.42 23.18
CA VAL A 15 2.93 34.30 22.08
C VAL A 15 3.31 33.50 20.83
N LEU A 16 3.96 32.35 20.99
CA LEU A 16 4.31 31.47 19.87
C LEU A 16 3.07 30.85 19.21
N ILE A 17 2.07 30.42 19.98
CA ILE A 17 0.83 29.86 19.43
C ILE A 17 0.02 30.93 18.68
N ILE A 18 -0.05 32.16 19.22
CA ILE A 18 -0.72 33.27 18.55
C ILE A 18 0.03 33.67 17.26
N GLY A 19 1.36 33.72 17.29
CA GLY A 19 2.17 34.02 16.10
C GLY A 19 2.03 32.96 15.00
N PHE A 20 2.04 31.68 15.37
CA PHE A 20 1.85 30.57 14.42
C PHE A 20 0.42 30.55 13.85
N GLY A 21 -0.58 30.86 14.69
CA GLY A 21 -1.97 31.00 14.24
C GLY A 21 -2.18 32.14 13.24
N VAL A 22 -1.48 33.27 13.40
CA VAL A 22 -1.52 34.38 12.43
C VAL A 22 -0.86 34.01 11.11
N LEU A 23 0.25 33.25 11.13
CA LEU A 23 0.91 32.80 9.89
C LEU A 23 0.01 31.87 9.07
N ILE A 24 -0.61 30.87 9.71
CA ILE A 24 -1.58 29.98 9.05
C ILE A 24 -2.79 30.77 8.56
N PHE A 25 -3.29 31.73 9.34
CA PHE A 25 -4.46 32.52 8.96
C PHE A 25 -4.20 33.46 7.78
N VAL A 26 -2.98 33.99 7.63
CA VAL A 26 -2.59 34.76 6.43
C VAL A 26 -2.49 33.85 5.20
N ASP A 27 -1.89 32.67 5.33
CA ASP A 27 -1.86 31.65 4.25
C ASP A 27 -3.28 31.23 3.81
N LEU A 28 -4.22 31.16 4.75
CA LEU A 28 -5.60 30.72 4.51
C LEU A 28 -6.54 31.83 4.00
N MET A 29 -6.10 33.10 4.04
CA MET A 29 -6.87 34.26 3.56
C MET A 29 -6.40 34.79 2.20
N ASP A 30 -5.33 34.22 1.64
CA ASP A 30 -4.80 34.61 0.31
C ASP A 30 -5.46 33.85 -0.85
N GLU A 31 -6.66 33.30 -0.65
CA GLU A 31 -7.46 32.66 -1.69
C GLU A 31 -8.79 33.41 -1.96
N ASP A 32 -8.93 33.81 -3.24
CA ASP A 32 -10.09 34.27 -4.02
C ASP A 32 -10.45 35.77 -4.08
N THR A 33 -10.65 36.45 -5.22
CA THR A 33 -10.73 36.18 -6.69
C THR A 33 -10.97 37.57 -7.39
N PRO A 34 -11.24 37.74 -8.71
CA PRO A 34 -10.56 37.32 -9.95
C PRO A 34 -10.32 38.51 -10.94
N ALA A 35 -9.43 38.37 -11.93
CA ALA A 35 -9.62 38.78 -13.34
C ALA A 35 -8.30 38.98 -14.13
N SER A 36 -8.32 38.43 -15.35
CA SER A 36 -7.67 38.96 -16.57
C SER A 36 -6.23 38.54 -16.91
N SER A 37 -6.18 37.64 -17.89
CA SER A 37 -5.36 37.73 -19.12
C SER A 37 -3.86 37.43 -19.09
N ALA A 38 -3.48 36.66 -20.12
CA ALA A 38 -2.16 36.42 -20.70
C ALA A 38 -1.36 35.29 -20.04
N GLY A 39 -1.10 34.26 -20.85
CA GLY A 39 -0.40 33.06 -20.44
C GLY A 39 1.11 33.20 -20.44
N GLU A 40 1.75 32.24 -19.80
CA GLU A 40 3.08 31.72 -20.09
C GLU A 40 3.29 30.48 -19.22
N ASP A 41 3.94 29.48 -19.82
CA ASP A 41 4.58 28.29 -19.23
C ASP A 41 3.92 27.58 -18.05
N LYS A 42 3.28 26.46 -18.37
CA LYS A 42 3.25 25.33 -17.43
C LYS A 42 4.68 24.80 -17.32
N GLN A 43 5.38 25.23 -16.29
CA GLN A 43 6.48 24.46 -15.74
C GLN A 43 5.93 23.07 -15.39
N GLU A 44 6.47 22.06 -16.06
CA GLU A 44 6.46 20.69 -15.56
C GLU A 44 7.12 20.73 -14.18
N GLU A 45 6.31 20.68 -13.13
CA GLU A 45 6.79 20.23 -11.84
C GLU A 45 7.17 18.77 -12.03
N ASN A 46 8.48 18.59 -12.21
CA ASN A 46 9.18 17.33 -12.14
C ASN A 46 9.03 16.86 -10.69
N GLU A 47 7.86 16.29 -10.37
CA GLU A 47 7.70 15.45 -9.21
C GLU A 47 8.74 14.36 -9.36
N ASN A 48 9.74 14.43 -8.48
CA ASN A 48 10.76 13.43 -8.37
C ASN A 48 10.03 12.15 -7.93
N GLU A 49 9.52 11.38 -8.90
CA GLU A 49 8.99 10.04 -8.69
C GLU A 49 10.08 9.29 -7.94
N GLU A 50 9.90 9.14 -6.63
CA GLU A 50 10.65 8.11 -5.92
C GLU A 50 10.20 6.81 -6.58
N VAL A 51 11.04 6.30 -7.48
CA VAL A 51 10.86 4.99 -8.09
C VAL A 51 10.89 3.98 -6.95
N HIS A 52 9.70 3.64 -6.45
CA HIS A 52 9.56 2.58 -5.47
C HIS A 52 9.95 1.28 -6.15
N GLU A 53 10.94 0.59 -5.56
CA GLU A 53 11.54 -0.61 -6.12
C GLU A 53 10.47 -1.69 -6.35
N VAL A 54 10.16 -1.93 -7.63
CA VAL A 54 9.35 -3.06 -8.05
C VAL A 54 10.26 -4.28 -8.01
N SER A 55 9.93 -5.25 -7.16
CA SER A 55 10.69 -6.49 -7.04
C SER A 55 9.74 -7.67 -6.83
N GLU A 56 10.03 -8.80 -7.49
CA GLU A 56 9.35 -10.05 -7.19
C GLU A 56 9.95 -10.60 -5.88
N LEU A 57 9.12 -10.59 -4.82
CA LEU A 57 9.59 -10.84 -3.46
C LEU A 57 10.05 -12.28 -3.21
N SER A 58 9.50 -13.24 -3.96
CA SER A 58 9.84 -14.65 -3.81
C SER A 58 11.21 -14.99 -4.36
N ASP A 59 11.67 -14.33 -5.43
CA ASP A 59 12.99 -14.61 -6.02
C ASP A 59 14.09 -14.39 -4.99
N LYS A 60 14.07 -13.22 -4.31
CA LYS A 60 14.99 -12.92 -3.20
C LYS A 60 14.85 -13.91 -2.05
N LYS A 61 13.61 -14.29 -1.67
CA LYS A 61 13.37 -15.25 -0.58
C LYS A 61 13.88 -16.66 -0.90
N PHE A 62 13.78 -17.12 -2.14
CA PHE A 62 14.32 -18.41 -2.55
C PHE A 62 15.85 -18.40 -2.61
N GLU A 63 16.48 -17.28 -2.97
CA GLU A 63 17.95 -17.15 -2.95
C GLU A 63 18.53 -17.09 -1.53
N GLU A 64 17.85 -16.40 -0.61
CA GLU A 64 18.32 -16.21 0.77
C GLU A 64 18.05 -17.41 1.67
N ASN A 65 17.14 -18.31 1.30
CA ASN A 65 16.65 -19.37 2.17
C ASN A 65 17.13 -20.76 1.69
N GLU A 66 17.93 -21.43 2.53
CA GLU A 66 18.49 -22.75 2.23
C GLU A 66 17.53 -23.93 2.53
N SER A 67 16.31 -23.65 3.01
CA SER A 67 15.32 -24.69 3.31
C SER A 67 14.75 -25.32 2.03
N GLU A 68 14.63 -26.65 2.01
CA GLU A 68 13.95 -27.36 0.91
C GLU A 68 12.41 -27.29 1.04
N ASP A 69 11.88 -26.95 2.22
CA ASP A 69 10.45 -26.96 2.53
C ASP A 69 9.86 -25.53 2.52
N LEU A 70 10.07 -24.79 1.42
CA LEU A 70 9.49 -23.46 1.23
C LEU A 70 8.13 -23.54 0.55
N ASN A 71 7.23 -22.63 0.93
CA ASN A 71 5.99 -22.44 0.20
C ASN A 71 6.25 -21.67 -1.12
N PRO A 72 5.25 -21.56 -2.02
CA PRO A 72 5.39 -20.84 -3.29
C PRO A 72 5.69 -19.33 -3.20
N PHE A 73 5.77 -18.77 -1.99
CA PHE A 73 6.14 -17.39 -1.69
C PHE A 73 7.57 -17.26 -1.14
N GLY A 74 8.29 -18.37 -0.99
CA GLY A 74 9.66 -18.42 -0.44
C GLY A 74 9.72 -18.44 1.09
N ASP A 75 8.60 -18.65 1.78
CA ASP A 75 8.56 -18.69 3.24
C ASP A 75 8.46 -20.13 3.77
N ALA A 76 9.07 -20.40 4.92
CA ALA A 76 9.06 -21.71 5.57
C ALA A 76 7.76 -22.01 6.36
N ALA A 77 6.67 -21.33 6.03
CA ALA A 77 5.38 -21.48 6.71
C ALA A 77 4.56 -22.62 6.11
N ALA A 78 4.22 -23.62 6.91
CA ALA A 78 3.34 -24.70 6.48
C ALA A 78 1.88 -24.20 6.34
N PRO A 79 1.04 -24.82 5.49
CA PRO A 79 -0.35 -24.42 5.29
C PRO A 79 -1.19 -24.30 6.57
N SER A 80 -0.95 -25.13 7.59
CA SER A 80 -1.68 -25.11 8.87
C SER A 80 -1.16 -24.07 9.86
N GLU A 81 0.01 -23.50 9.61
CA GLU A 81 0.68 -22.51 10.48
C GLU A 81 0.41 -21.07 10.03
N MET A 82 -0.24 -20.91 8.88
CA MET A 82 -0.63 -19.63 8.31
C MET A 82 -1.54 -18.86 9.25
N ARG A 83 -1.31 -17.55 9.36
CA ARG A 83 -2.11 -16.61 10.14
C ARG A 83 -2.76 -15.59 9.21
N ASP A 84 -3.70 -14.81 9.76
CA ASP A 84 -4.34 -13.71 9.04
C ASP A 84 -3.33 -12.76 8.39
N ALA A 85 -2.25 -12.41 9.10
CA ALA A 85 -1.22 -11.52 8.57
C ALA A 85 -0.53 -12.09 7.31
N ASP A 86 -0.30 -13.41 7.27
CA ASP A 86 0.38 -14.07 6.16
C ASP A 86 -0.56 -14.11 4.92
N PHE A 87 -1.86 -14.39 5.12
CA PHE A 87 -2.87 -14.32 4.06
C PHE A 87 -3.05 -12.91 3.50
N GLN A 88 -3.18 -11.92 4.39
CA GLN A 88 -3.36 -10.53 4.01
C GLN A 88 -2.17 -10.04 3.20
N GLU A 89 -0.95 -10.35 3.65
CA GLU A 89 0.26 -9.97 2.93
C GLU A 89 0.32 -10.60 1.54
N TYR A 90 0.13 -11.92 1.43
CA TYR A 90 0.19 -12.59 0.13
C TYR A 90 -0.87 -12.09 -0.84
N ILE A 91 -2.13 -11.96 -0.42
CA ILE A 91 -3.21 -11.47 -1.28
C ILE A 91 -2.94 -10.00 -1.66
N HIS A 92 -2.56 -9.14 -0.71
CA HIS A 92 -2.26 -7.73 -0.98
C HIS A 92 -1.12 -7.59 -1.99
N LYS A 93 0.03 -8.22 -1.74
CA LYS A 93 1.21 -8.17 -2.64
C LYS A 93 0.96 -8.85 -3.97
N MET A 94 0.09 -9.86 -4.04
CA MET A 94 -0.34 -10.45 -5.30
C MET A 94 -1.15 -9.46 -6.14
N SER A 95 -2.04 -8.68 -5.50
CA SER A 95 -2.88 -7.71 -6.22
C SER A 95 -2.12 -6.51 -6.78
N HIS A 96 -0.92 -6.20 -6.29
CA HIS A 96 -0.09 -5.08 -6.78
C HIS A 96 0.14 -5.10 -8.30
N GLN A 97 0.24 -6.28 -8.92
CA GLN A 97 0.43 -6.39 -10.38
C GLN A 97 -0.80 -5.95 -11.18
N LYS A 98 -1.98 -5.91 -10.56
CA LYS A 98 -3.26 -5.64 -11.23
C LYS A 98 -3.82 -4.25 -10.95
N VAL A 99 -3.30 -3.54 -9.94
CA VAL A 99 -3.93 -2.32 -9.42
C VAL A 99 -3.13 -1.05 -9.71
N GLU A 100 -3.85 0.02 -9.98
CA GLU A 100 -3.34 1.39 -10.00
C GLU A 100 -3.32 1.92 -8.55
N ALA A 101 -2.15 2.33 -8.09
CA ALA A 101 -1.95 2.96 -6.78
C ALA A 101 -0.68 3.81 -6.86
N ASN A 102 -0.67 4.95 -6.14
CA ASN A 102 0.49 5.84 -6.10
C ASN A 102 1.74 5.15 -5.54
N ASP A 103 1.57 4.22 -4.60
CA ASP A 103 2.67 3.52 -3.94
C ASP A 103 2.43 2.02 -3.90
N LYS A 104 3.39 1.25 -4.41
CA LYS A 104 3.41 -0.21 -4.38
C LYS A 104 4.84 -0.69 -4.10
N TRP A 105 5.03 -1.47 -3.04
CA TRP A 105 6.36 -1.98 -2.65
C TRP A 105 6.45 -3.49 -2.78
N GLY A 106 7.22 -3.97 -3.75
CA GLY A 106 7.35 -5.39 -4.08
C GLY A 106 6.02 -6.04 -4.49
N PHE A 107 6.07 -7.23 -5.04
CA PHE A 107 4.88 -8.01 -5.35
C PHE A 107 5.18 -9.51 -5.32
N TYR A 108 4.11 -10.29 -5.28
CA TYR A 108 4.17 -11.71 -5.63
C TYR A 108 3.43 -11.88 -6.93
N LYS A 109 4.08 -12.37 -7.98
CA LYS A 109 3.39 -12.68 -9.22
C LYS A 109 2.20 -13.61 -8.98
N ILE A 110 1.03 -13.25 -9.49
CA ILE A 110 -0.15 -14.10 -9.45
C ILE A 110 0.11 -15.33 -10.32
N THR A 111 0.02 -16.50 -9.71
CA THR A 111 0.10 -17.80 -10.39
C THR A 111 -1.01 -18.73 -9.89
N GLU A 112 -1.43 -19.67 -10.73
CA GLU A 112 -2.38 -20.71 -10.31
C GLU A 112 -1.87 -21.50 -9.11
N GLU A 113 -0.55 -21.76 -9.05
CA GLU A 113 0.10 -22.43 -7.93
C GLU A 113 -0.13 -21.69 -6.60
N ARG A 114 0.10 -20.37 -6.57
CA ARG A 114 -0.08 -19.55 -5.36
C ARG A 114 -1.52 -19.47 -4.91
N ILE A 115 -2.45 -19.29 -5.86
CA ILE A 115 -3.90 -19.26 -5.58
C ILE A 115 -4.34 -20.61 -4.99
N ASN A 116 -3.92 -21.72 -5.59
CA ASN A 116 -4.26 -23.07 -5.14
C ASN A 116 -3.63 -23.40 -3.79
N TRP A 117 -2.40 -22.94 -3.55
CA TRP A 117 -1.72 -23.13 -2.27
C TRP A 117 -2.42 -22.37 -1.15
N LEU A 118 -2.76 -21.10 -1.35
CA LEU A 118 -3.53 -20.29 -0.38
C LEU A 118 -4.91 -20.90 -0.12
N SER A 119 -5.62 -21.35 -1.16
CA SER A 119 -6.91 -22.02 -1.03
C SER A 119 -6.81 -23.32 -0.23
N SER A 120 -5.71 -24.05 -0.37
CA SER A 120 -5.43 -25.26 0.42
C SER A 120 -5.09 -24.94 1.87
N ALA A 121 -4.32 -23.87 2.14
CA ALA A 121 -3.99 -23.40 3.47
C ALA A 121 -5.23 -22.87 4.22
N LEU A 122 -6.15 -22.23 3.52
CA LEU A 122 -7.40 -21.69 4.08
C LEU A 122 -8.28 -22.76 4.73
N ASN A 123 -8.17 -24.00 4.25
CA ASN A 123 -8.88 -25.16 4.80
C ASN A 123 -8.19 -25.81 6.01
N LYS A 124 -6.94 -25.42 6.31
CA LYS A 124 -6.08 -26.04 7.34
C LYS A 124 -5.73 -25.07 8.47
N ALA A 125 -5.73 -23.78 8.21
CA ALA A 125 -5.44 -22.74 9.18
C ALA A 125 -6.71 -22.21 9.85
N GLU A 126 -6.57 -21.77 11.11
CA GLU A 126 -7.61 -21.07 11.86
C GLU A 126 -7.45 -19.56 11.64
N LEU A 127 -8.36 -18.95 10.89
CA LEU A 127 -8.25 -17.58 10.39
C LEU A 127 -9.48 -16.75 10.78
N SER A 128 -9.26 -15.50 11.20
CA SER A 128 -10.32 -14.60 11.67
C SER A 128 -11.17 -14.05 10.52
N HIS A 129 -10.57 -13.87 9.34
CA HIS A 129 -11.21 -13.29 8.16
C HIS A 129 -11.35 -14.28 7.00
N LYS A 130 -11.51 -15.57 7.31
CA LYS A 130 -11.55 -16.67 6.34
C LYS A 130 -12.49 -16.43 5.16
N ASP A 131 -13.71 -15.96 5.42
CA ASP A 131 -14.73 -15.72 4.38
C ASP A 131 -14.30 -14.67 3.35
N ILE A 132 -13.52 -13.67 3.78
CA ILE A 132 -12.98 -12.62 2.90
C ILE A 132 -11.94 -13.25 1.97
N TYR A 133 -10.97 -13.97 2.54
CA TYR A 133 -9.91 -14.61 1.76
C TYR A 133 -10.47 -15.63 0.77
N GLU A 134 -11.43 -16.45 1.19
CA GLU A 134 -12.08 -17.46 0.35
C GLU A 134 -12.82 -16.81 -0.83
N ARG A 135 -13.55 -15.71 -0.58
CA ARG A 135 -14.24 -14.97 -1.65
C ARG A 135 -13.25 -14.45 -2.70
N ILE A 136 -12.14 -13.84 -2.27
CA ILE A 136 -11.13 -13.28 -3.16
C ILE A 136 -10.47 -14.39 -3.98
N LEU A 137 -9.97 -15.43 -3.31
CA LEU A 137 -9.28 -16.55 -3.96
C LEU A 137 -10.17 -17.31 -4.94
N ASN A 138 -11.47 -17.47 -4.63
CA ASN A 138 -12.42 -18.10 -5.54
C ASN A 138 -12.63 -17.30 -6.83
N LYS A 139 -12.65 -15.96 -6.78
CA LYS A 139 -12.72 -15.11 -7.98
C LYS A 139 -11.44 -15.25 -8.80
N TRP A 140 -10.29 -15.11 -8.15
CA TRP A 140 -8.99 -15.17 -8.84
C TRP A 140 -8.72 -16.54 -9.47
N ALA A 141 -9.15 -17.64 -8.82
CA ALA A 141 -9.08 -18.99 -9.37
C ALA A 141 -9.90 -19.16 -10.67
N GLN A 142 -10.93 -18.33 -10.87
CA GLN A 142 -11.73 -18.29 -12.10
C GLN A 142 -11.18 -17.29 -13.13
N GLY A 143 -10.05 -16.65 -12.84
CA GLY A 143 -9.49 -15.57 -13.65
C GLY A 143 -10.30 -14.26 -13.57
N ASP A 144 -11.20 -14.14 -12.59
CA ASP A 144 -11.98 -12.92 -12.40
C ASP A 144 -11.20 -11.93 -11.52
N PHE A 145 -10.63 -10.92 -12.19
CA PHE A 145 -9.93 -9.78 -11.58
C PHE A 145 -10.71 -8.47 -11.75
N SER A 146 -12.01 -8.54 -12.08
CA SER A 146 -12.82 -7.35 -12.40
C SER A 146 -13.02 -6.37 -11.24
N THR A 147 -12.71 -6.80 -10.01
CA THR A 147 -12.78 -5.98 -8.78
C THR A 147 -11.51 -6.12 -7.93
N VAL A 148 -10.35 -6.35 -8.58
CA VAL A 148 -9.09 -6.65 -7.87
C VAL A 148 -8.55 -5.46 -7.07
N ASP A 149 -8.92 -4.24 -7.45
CA ASP A 149 -8.70 -3.01 -6.69
C ASP A 149 -9.49 -2.98 -5.36
N GLU A 150 -10.73 -3.48 -5.38
CA GLU A 150 -11.51 -3.68 -4.16
C GLU A 150 -10.90 -4.79 -3.28
N ASP A 151 -10.46 -5.90 -3.88
CA ASP A 151 -9.80 -7.01 -3.18
C ASP A 151 -8.49 -6.55 -2.50
N HIS A 152 -7.69 -5.77 -3.23
CA HIS A 152 -6.50 -5.08 -2.72
C HIS A 152 -6.86 -4.21 -1.51
N ASN A 153 -7.85 -3.33 -1.69
CA ASN A 153 -8.22 -2.35 -0.67
C ASN A 153 -8.84 -2.98 0.58
N GLU A 154 -9.45 -4.16 0.47
CA GLU A 154 -9.91 -4.92 1.62
C GLU A 154 -8.72 -5.45 2.45
N MET A 155 -7.68 -5.98 1.80
CA MET A 155 -6.46 -6.40 2.51
C MET A 155 -5.72 -5.20 3.10
N TRP A 156 -5.57 -4.13 2.34
CA TRP A 156 -5.01 -2.85 2.79
C TRP A 156 -5.73 -2.32 4.03
N SER A 157 -7.06 -2.41 4.06
CA SER A 157 -7.87 -2.00 5.22
C SER A 157 -7.68 -2.92 6.42
N LEU A 158 -7.59 -4.23 6.23
CA LEU A 158 -7.33 -5.19 7.32
C LEU A 158 -5.94 -4.99 7.94
N GLN A 159 -4.96 -4.57 7.13
CA GLN A 159 -3.61 -4.23 7.57
C GLN A 159 -3.51 -2.85 8.24
N GLY A 160 -4.59 -2.06 8.26
CA GLY A 160 -4.59 -0.69 8.81
C GLY A 160 -3.81 0.30 7.95
N GLY A 161 -3.81 0.10 6.62
CA GLY A 161 -3.08 0.91 5.66
C GLY A 161 -3.46 2.39 5.69
N ASN A 162 -2.49 3.24 5.35
CA ASN A 162 -2.66 4.70 5.21
C ASN A 162 -2.09 5.25 3.88
N VAL A 163 -1.23 4.48 3.21
CA VAL A 163 -0.55 4.83 1.96
C VAL A 163 -0.70 3.65 1.00
N GLY A 164 -0.72 3.91 -0.33
CA GLY A 164 -0.81 2.86 -1.34
C GLY A 164 -2.21 2.28 -1.55
N LYS A 165 -3.29 3.01 -1.23
CA LYS A 165 -4.65 2.57 -1.55
C LYS A 165 -4.86 2.55 -3.07
N ALA A 166 -5.45 1.48 -3.60
CA ALA A 166 -5.75 1.36 -5.02
C ALA A 166 -6.85 2.33 -5.46
N THR A 167 -6.66 2.97 -6.62
CA THR A 167 -7.57 3.92 -7.27
C THR A 167 -8.21 3.36 -8.53
N GLY A 168 -7.72 2.22 -9.03
CA GLY A 168 -8.22 1.57 -10.23
C GLY A 168 -7.53 0.25 -10.55
N ILE A 169 -7.83 -0.28 -11.73
CA ILE A 169 -7.30 -1.54 -12.26
C ILE A 169 -6.43 -1.20 -13.47
N LEU A 170 -5.22 -1.75 -13.52
CA LEU A 170 -4.30 -1.61 -14.64
C LEU A 170 -4.87 -2.28 -15.89
N SER A 171 -4.61 -1.69 -17.05
CA SER A 171 -4.75 -2.39 -18.32
C SER A 171 -3.73 -3.53 -18.44
N GLU A 172 -3.97 -4.47 -19.36
CA GLU A 172 -3.04 -5.59 -19.62
C GLU A 172 -1.61 -5.10 -19.95
N SER A 173 -1.49 -4.00 -20.71
CA SER A 173 -0.20 -3.42 -21.06
C SER A 173 0.51 -2.79 -19.86
N GLU A 174 -0.24 -2.16 -18.94
CA GLU A 174 0.33 -1.56 -17.73
C GLU A 174 0.74 -2.64 -16.72
N GLU A 175 -0.05 -3.71 -16.59
CA GLU A 175 0.33 -4.89 -15.81
C GLU A 175 1.63 -5.52 -16.35
N GLU A 176 1.73 -5.72 -17.67
CA GLU A 176 2.93 -6.28 -18.29
C GLU A 176 4.15 -5.38 -18.06
N GLN A 177 3.99 -4.06 -18.19
CA GLN A 177 5.05 -3.09 -17.89
C GLN A 177 5.48 -3.17 -16.42
N TYR A 178 4.52 -3.24 -15.49
CA TYR A 178 4.80 -3.36 -14.05
C TYR A 178 5.55 -4.65 -13.70
N ILE A 179 5.15 -5.79 -14.27
CA ILE A 179 5.84 -7.07 -14.03
C ILE A 179 7.25 -7.05 -14.62
N ASN A 180 7.44 -6.45 -15.79
CA ASN A 180 8.73 -6.39 -16.48
C ASN A 180 9.68 -5.32 -15.92
N SER A 181 9.19 -4.39 -15.10
CA SER A 181 10.03 -3.43 -14.37
C SER A 181 10.62 -4.00 -13.08
N ALA A 182 10.34 -5.26 -12.76
CA ALA A 182 10.94 -5.95 -11.63
C ALA A 182 12.41 -6.29 -11.94
N ASP A 183 13.32 -5.78 -11.11
CA ASP A 183 14.77 -6.07 -11.16
C ASP A 183 15.13 -7.37 -10.46
#